data_AF-A0A2S9GA45-F1
#
_entry.id   AF-A0A2S9GA45-F1
#
_cell.length_a   1.000
_cell.length_b   1.000
_cell.length_c   1.000
_cell.angle_alpha   90.00
_cell.angle_beta   90.00
_cell.angle_gamma   90.00
#
_symmetry.space_group_name_H-M   'P 1'
#
loop_
_entity.id
_entity.type
_entity.pdbx_description
1 polymer ?
#
loop_
_entity_poly.entity_id
_entity_poly.type
_entity_poly.pdbx_seq_one_letter_code
_entity_poly.pdbx_strand_id
1 'polypeptide(L)'
;MTEDSLIDSESAARTGTVAARGSGEVHRLQWQRWAAAVGDNNPLWFDSDYARANGYDDAICPPLFLQYVVLGVTSLDGLRPDG
;
A
#
# COMPACT_ATOMS: atom_id res chain seq x y z
N MET A 1 -29.39 29.46 -8.04
CA MET A 1 -28.68 28.33 -7.40
C MET A 1 -27.26 28.38 -7.93
N THR A 2 -26.39 29.19 -7.32
CA THR A 2 -24.95 29.08 -7.57
C THR A 2 -24.51 27.82 -6.82
N GLU A 3 -24.12 26.79 -7.57
CA GLU A 3 -23.55 25.58 -7.03
C GLU A 3 -22.15 25.93 -6.48
N ASP A 4 -22.07 26.29 -5.20
CA ASP A 4 -20.77 26.46 -4.53
C ASP A 4 -20.14 25.07 -4.38
N SER A 5 -19.23 24.76 -5.30
CA SER A 5 -18.40 23.55 -5.28
C SER A 5 -17.69 23.41 -3.93
N LEU A 6 -17.74 22.21 -3.34
CA LEU A 6 -16.95 21.88 -2.15
C LEU A 6 -15.44 21.74 -2.44
N ILE A 7 -15.06 21.73 -3.72
CA ILE A 7 -13.67 21.69 -4.18
C ILE A 7 -13.26 23.11 -4.54
N ASP A 8 -12.23 23.63 -3.88
CA ASP A 8 -11.65 24.94 -4.16
C ASP A 8 -11.01 24.98 -5.57
N SER A 9 -10.82 26.18 -6.11
CA SER A 9 -10.33 26.35 -7.48
C SER A 9 -8.92 25.80 -7.71
N GLU A 10 -8.05 25.82 -6.69
CA GLU A 10 -6.70 25.26 -6.78
C GLU A 10 -6.77 23.73 -6.87
N SER A 11 -7.53 23.09 -5.98
CA SER A 11 -7.75 21.64 -6.00
C SER A 11 -8.43 21.19 -7.30
N ALA A 12 -9.43 21.94 -7.78
CA ALA A 12 -10.14 21.65 -9.03
C ALA A 12 -9.18 21.66 -10.23
N ALA A 13 -8.29 22.65 -10.32
CA ALA A 13 -7.31 22.78 -11.40
C ALA A 13 -6.28 21.63 -11.44
N ARG A 14 -6.09 20.90 -10.33
CA ARG A 14 -5.18 19.75 -10.25
C ARG A 14 -5.83 18.42 -10.62
N THR A 15 -7.15 18.37 -10.79
CA THR A 15 -7.86 17.14 -11.17
C THR A 15 -7.32 16.57 -12.48
N GLY A 16 -7.03 15.27 -12.51
CA GLY A 16 -6.46 14.60 -13.68
C GLY A 16 -4.95 14.80 -13.86
N THR A 17 -4.28 15.54 -12.99
CA THR A 17 -2.81 15.68 -13.00
C THR A 17 -2.14 14.62 -12.12
N VAL A 18 -0.90 14.27 -12.44
CA VAL A 18 -0.11 13.33 -11.61
C VAL A 18 0.57 14.11 -10.49
N ALA A 19 0.17 13.85 -9.24
CA ALA A 19 0.71 14.50 -8.05
C ALA A 19 2.12 14.00 -7.67
N ALA A 20 2.37 12.69 -7.80
CA ALA A 20 3.66 12.07 -7.49
C ALA A 20 3.83 10.74 -8.24
N ARG A 21 5.07 10.31 -8.41
CA ARG A 21 5.44 8.95 -8.85
C ARG A 21 6.50 8.42 -7.89
N GLY A 22 6.42 7.15 -7.56
CA GLY A 22 7.38 6.47 -6.70
C GLY A 22 7.55 5.02 -7.14
N SER A 23 8.72 4.48 -6.83
CA SER A 23 9.04 3.07 -6.96
C SER A 23 9.68 2.60 -5.67
N GLY A 24 9.54 1.33 -5.33
CA GLY A 24 10.23 0.72 -4.21
C GLY A 24 10.50 -0.75 -4.47
N GLU A 25 11.42 -1.29 -3.69
CA GLU A 25 11.79 -2.70 -3.76
C GLU A 25 10.92 -3.52 -2.79
N VAL A 26 10.43 -4.65 -3.28
CA VAL A 26 9.59 -5.56 -2.51
C VAL A 26 10.46 -6.73 -2.04
N HIS A 27 10.64 -6.86 -0.72
CA HIS A 27 11.48 -7.92 -0.15
C HIS A 27 10.65 -8.95 0.64
N ARG A 28 10.90 -10.24 0.38
CA ARG A 28 10.14 -11.37 0.96
C ARG A 28 9.97 -11.28 2.46
N LEU A 29 11.08 -11.09 3.15
CA LEU A 29 11.10 -11.04 4.60
C LEU A 29 10.25 -9.88 5.16
N GLN A 30 10.13 -8.76 4.45
CA GLN A 30 9.37 -7.61 4.93
C GLN A 30 7.86 -7.88 4.90
N TRP A 31 7.34 -8.41 3.78
CA TRP A 31 5.91 -8.69 3.71
C TRP A 31 5.50 -9.86 4.59
N GLN A 32 6.38 -10.85 4.80
CA GLN A 32 6.12 -11.94 5.74
C GLN A 32 6.05 -11.44 7.18
N ARG A 33 6.97 -10.55 7.59
CA ARG A 33 6.90 -9.88 8.90
C ARG A 33 5.65 -9.04 9.06
N TRP A 34 5.28 -8.30 8.03
CA TRP A 34 4.04 -7.52 8.02
C TRP A 34 2.82 -8.43 8.17
N ALA A 35 2.71 -9.50 7.37
CA ALA A 35 1.60 -10.44 7.39
C ALA A 35 1.45 -11.08 8.78
N ALA A 36 2.56 -11.50 9.39
CA ALA A 36 2.58 -12.00 10.76
C ALA A 36 2.12 -10.93 11.78
N ALA A 37 2.53 -9.66 11.62
CA ALA A 37 2.17 -8.57 12.52
C ALA A 37 0.68 -8.20 12.45
N VAL A 38 0.05 -8.31 11.26
CA VAL A 38 -1.39 -8.04 11.09
C VAL A 38 -2.27 -9.28 11.29
N GLY A 39 -1.67 -10.44 11.54
CA GLY A 39 -2.38 -11.71 11.75
C GLY A 39 -2.91 -12.36 10.46
N ASP A 40 -2.39 -11.98 9.29
CA ASP A 40 -2.70 -12.65 8.03
C ASP A 40 -1.77 -13.86 7.84
N ASN A 41 -2.34 -15.04 8.02
CA ASN A 41 -1.62 -16.31 7.97
C ASN A 41 -1.87 -17.09 6.68
N ASN A 42 -2.30 -16.45 5.59
CA ASN A 42 -2.52 -17.16 4.33
C ASN A 42 -1.20 -17.79 3.83
N PRO A 43 -1.16 -19.10 3.59
CA PRO A 43 0.06 -19.82 3.23
C PRO A 43 0.71 -19.33 1.92
N LEU A 44 -0.05 -18.68 1.02
CA LEU A 44 0.51 -18.08 -0.21
C LEU A 44 1.64 -17.07 0.04
N TRP A 45 1.71 -16.48 1.24
CA TRP A 45 2.73 -15.49 1.61
C TRP A 45 4.02 -16.11 2.17
N PHE A 46 3.94 -17.35 2.66
CA PHE A 46 4.96 -17.97 3.51
C PHE A 46 5.55 -19.24 2.92
N ASP A 47 4.71 -20.04 2.27
CA ASP A 47 5.04 -21.38 1.79
C ASP A 47 5.16 -21.39 0.27
N SER A 48 6.41 -21.51 -0.19
CA SER A 48 6.76 -21.60 -1.61
C SER A 48 6.11 -22.79 -2.31
N ASP A 49 6.01 -23.94 -1.64
CA ASP A 49 5.47 -25.15 -2.26
C ASP A 49 3.95 -25.08 -2.33
N TYR A 50 3.30 -24.54 -1.30
CA TYR A 50 1.89 -24.20 -1.36
C TYR A 50 1.60 -23.21 -2.49
N ALA A 51 2.39 -22.15 -2.63
CA ALA A 51 2.23 -21.17 -3.69
C ALA A 51 2.38 -21.81 -5.10
N ARG A 52 3.39 -22.67 -5.28
CA ARG A 52 3.59 -23.42 -6.53
C ARG A 52 2.45 -24.37 -6.86
N ALA A 53 1.94 -25.09 -5.87
CA ALA A 53 0.76 -25.94 -6.03
C ALA A 53 -0.49 -25.14 -6.44
N ASN A 54 -0.51 -23.83 -6.17
CA ASN A 54 -1.59 -22.91 -6.53
C ASN A 54 -1.28 -22.05 -7.77
N GLY A 55 -0.25 -22.40 -8.56
CA GLY A 55 0.01 -21.80 -9.86
C GLY A 55 0.89 -20.54 -9.84
N TYR A 56 1.51 -20.22 -8.70
CA TYR A 56 2.53 -19.17 -8.61
C TYR A 56 3.94 -19.75 -8.77
N ASP A 57 4.92 -18.93 -9.15
CA ASP A 57 6.31 -19.38 -9.26
C ASP A 57 6.96 -19.60 -7.87
N ASP A 58 6.56 -18.77 -6.90
CA ASP A 58 7.00 -18.81 -5.51
C ASP A 58 5.98 -18.07 -4.61
N ALA A 59 6.23 -18.04 -3.30
CA ALA A 59 5.47 -17.24 -2.33
C ALA A 59 5.36 -15.77 -2.80
N ILE A 60 4.14 -15.27 -2.78
CA ILE A 60 3.78 -13.96 -3.33
C ILE A 60 3.63 -12.91 -2.23
N CYS A 61 3.62 -11.65 -2.63
CA CYS A 61 3.39 -10.54 -1.72
C CYS A 61 1.88 -10.38 -1.45
N PRO A 62 1.43 -10.20 -0.19
CA PRO A 62 0.08 -9.79 0.14
C PRO A 62 -0.31 -8.49 -0.61
N PRO A 63 -1.50 -8.40 -1.23
CA PRO A 63 -1.91 -7.20 -1.95
C PRO A 63 -1.88 -5.92 -1.11
N LEU A 64 -2.23 -6.03 0.17
CA LEU A 64 -2.27 -4.88 1.10
C LEU A 64 -0.89 -4.43 1.60
N PHE A 65 0.18 -5.20 1.36
CA PHE A 65 1.54 -4.80 1.72
C PHE A 65 2.11 -3.76 0.74
N LEU A 66 1.76 -3.85 -0.56
CA LEU A 66 2.40 -3.06 -1.62
C LEU A 66 2.36 -1.55 -1.39
N GLN A 67 1.29 -1.05 -0.75
CA GLN A 67 1.18 0.38 -0.44
C GLN A 67 2.31 0.87 0.49
N TYR A 68 2.81 0.04 1.41
CA TYR A 68 3.86 0.40 2.37
C TYR A 68 5.26 0.43 1.73
N VAL A 69 5.40 -0.12 0.53
CA VAL A 69 6.65 -0.04 -0.26
C VAL A 69 6.77 1.33 -0.94
N VAL A 70 5.65 1.98 -1.26
CA VAL A 70 5.63 3.21 -2.06
C VAL A 70 5.24 4.45 -1.24
N LEU A 71 4.29 4.35 -0.32
CA LEU A 71 3.74 5.50 0.42
C LEU A 71 4.60 5.96 1.59
N GLY A 72 5.71 5.27 1.88
CA GLY A 72 6.57 5.57 3.03
C GLY A 72 5.88 5.31 4.37
N VAL A 73 6.59 5.59 5.46
CA VAL A 73 6.07 5.50 6.83
C VAL A 73 6.21 6.85 7.49
N THR A 74 5.11 7.39 7.99
CA THR A 74 5.10 8.62 8.80
C THR A 74 5.40 8.26 10.25
N SER A 75 6.39 8.92 10.86
CA SER A 75 6.65 8.81 12.30
C SER A 75 5.45 9.33 13.10
N LEU A 76 5.27 8.86 14.33
CA LEU A 76 4.17 9.33 15.19
C LEU A 76 4.19 10.86 15.36
N ASP A 77 5.37 11.46 15.49
CA ASP A 77 5.55 12.91 15.61
C ASP A 77 5.18 13.69 14.33
N GLY A 78 5.04 12.98 13.21
CA GLY A 78 4.64 13.54 11.91
C GLY A 78 3.17 13.35 11.57
N LEU A 79 2.40 12.69 12.44
CA LEU A 79 0.96 12.52 12.25
C LEU A 79 0.23 13.85 12.46
N ARG A 80 -0.89 14.03 11.78
CA ARG A 80 -1.74 15.18 12.05
C ARG A 80 -2.38 15.03 13.43
N PRO A 81 -2.73 16.14 14.11
CA PRO A 81 -3.39 16.08 15.42
C PRO A 81 -4.72 15.31 15.40
N ASP A 82 -5.38 15.24 14.25
CA ASP A 82 -6.66 14.57 14.03
C ASP A 82 -6.54 13.15 13.45
N GLY A 83 -5.32 12.66 13.22
CA GLY A 83 -5.05 11.34 12.61
C GLY A 83 -4.87 11.42 11.10
#